data_AF-A0A0Q5QQ59-F1
#
_entry.id   AF-A0A0Q5QQ59-F1
#
_cell.length_a   1.000
_cell.length_b   1.000
_cell.length_c   1.000
_cell.angle_alpha   90.00
_cell.angle_beta   90.00
_cell.angle_gamma   90.00
#
_symmetry.space_group_name_H-M   'P 1'
#
loop_
_entity.id
_entity.type
_entity.pdbx_description
1 polymer ?
#
loop_
_entity_poly.entity_id
_entity_poly.type
_entity_poly.pdbx_seq_one_letter_code
_entity_poly.pdbx_strand_id
1 'polypeptide(L)' 'MTSTANAAHDPIPDIVTALDPFGSTDQLRDRWRALLGPLGFSEQTLWFAFVDTHGRIIPALNQLPLPAVPDGDPWSG' A
#
# COMPACT_ATOMS: atom_id res chain seq x y z
N MET A 1 18.46 -7.20 -18.84
CA MET A 1 18.01 -5.81 -18.62
C MET A 1 16.49 -5.80 -18.56
N THR A 2 15.92 -5.85 -17.36
CA THR A 2 14.55 -5.41 -17.11
C THR A 2 14.54 -4.95 -15.66
N SER A 3 14.54 -3.63 -15.51
CA SER A 3 14.51 -2.95 -14.22
C SER A 3 13.12 -3.14 -13.62
N THR A 4 12.99 -3.91 -12.54
CA THR A 4 11.75 -4.04 -11.76
C THR A 4 11.58 -2.88 -10.78
N ALA A 5 12.15 -1.71 -11.08
CA ALA A 5 12.02 -0.51 -10.28
C ALA A 5 10.97 0.42 -10.89
N ASN A 6 9.70 -0.01 -10.95
CA ASN A 6 8.57 0.93 -11.09
C ASN A 6 7.18 0.33 -10.81
N ALA A 7 7.04 -0.69 -9.95
CA ALA A 7 5.70 -1.22 -9.60
C ALA A 7 4.92 -0.33 -8.61
N ALA A 8 5.47 0.83 -8.23
CA ALA A 8 4.98 1.65 -7.12
C ALA A 8 4.00 2.77 -7.54
N HIS A 9 3.61 2.87 -8.81
CA HIS A 9 2.76 3.98 -9.27
C HIS A 9 1.71 3.63 -10.32
N ASP A 10 1.29 2.37 -10.43
CA ASP A 10 0.15 2.08 -11.29
C ASP A 10 -1.11 2.78 -10.73
N PRO A 11 -1.92 3.44 -11.57
CA PRO A 11 -3.13 4.12 -11.11
C PRO A 11 -4.05 3.12 -10.39
N ILE A 12 -4.78 3.60 -9.38
CA ILE A 12 -5.80 2.80 -8.71
C ILE A 12 -6.93 2.53 -9.71
N PRO A 13 -7.32 1.26 -9.95
CA PRO A 13 -8.43 0.94 -10.83
C PRO A 13 -9.76 1.51 -10.30
N ASP A 14 -10.71 1.80 -11.21
CA ASP A 14 -12.02 2.33 -10.84
C ASP A 14 -12.76 1.37 -9.89
N ILE A 15 -13.44 1.93 -8.88
CA ILE A 15 -14.24 1.18 -7.89
C ILE A 15 -15.27 0.25 -8.55
N VAL A 16 -15.80 0.60 -9.72
CA VAL A 16 -16.75 -0.23 -10.47
C VAL A 16 -16.15 -1.59 -10.82
N THR A 17 -14.83 -1.68 -11.02
CA THR A 17 -14.14 -2.94 -11.35
C THR A 17 -14.03 -3.91 -10.18
N ALA A 18 -14.31 -3.45 -8.95
CA ALA A 18 -14.24 -4.30 -7.75
C ALA A 18 -15.20 -5.49 -7.79
N LEU A 19 -16.29 -5.38 -8.55
CA LEU A 19 -17.33 -6.40 -8.66
C LEU A 19 -17.12 -7.34 -9.85
N ASP A 20 -16.14 -7.06 -10.70
CA ASP A 20 -15.87 -7.88 -11.86
C ASP A 20 -15.32 -9.25 -11.44
N PRO A 21 -15.75 -10.35 -12.09
CA PRO A 21 -15.15 -11.66 -11.86
C PRO A 21 -13.66 -11.64 -12.24
N PHE A 22 -12.85 -12.38 -11.49
CA PHE A 22 -11.42 -12.51 -11.70
C PHE A 22 -11.01 -13.98 -11.79
N GLY A 23 -10.03 -14.25 -12.67
CA GLY A 23 -9.47 -15.60 -12.90
C GLY A 23 -7.95 -15.67 -12.68
N SER A 24 -7.32 -14.57 -12.23
CA SER A 24 -5.87 -14.49 -12.01
C SER A 24 -5.53 -13.65 -10.79
N THR A 25 -4.31 -13.83 -10.27
CA THR A 25 -3.79 -13.10 -9.12
C THR A 25 -3.65 -11.59 -9.41
N ASP A 26 -3.29 -11.21 -10.63
CA ASP A 26 -3.18 -9.79 -11.01
C ASP A 26 -4.55 -9.11 -11.01
N GLN A 27 -5.58 -9.79 -11.53
CA GLN A 27 -6.96 -9.28 -11.48
C GLN A 27 -7.49 -9.19 -10.05
N LEU A 28 -7.16 -10.17 -9.18
CA LEU A 28 -7.48 -10.10 -7.76
C LEU A 28 -6.81 -8.89 -7.09
N ARG A 29 -5.53 -8.65 -7.40
CA ARG A 29 -4.81 -7.46 -6.93
C ARG A 29 -5.53 -6.19 -7.37
N ASP A 30 -5.91 -6.08 -8.63
CA ASP A 30 -6.64 -4.89 -9.11
C ASP A 30 -7.97 -4.68 -8.38
N ARG A 31 -8.69 -5.75 -8.03
CA ARG A 31 -10.01 -5.64 -7.38
C ARG A 31 -9.86 -5.24 -5.92
N TRP A 32 -8.83 -5.80 -5.27
CA TRP A 32 -8.39 -5.37 -3.97
C TRP A 32 -7.98 -3.87 -3.98
N ARG A 33 -7.20 -3.45 -4.98
CA ARG A 33 -6.79 -2.04 -5.15
C ARG A 33 -7.96 -1.11 -5.45
N ALA A 34 -8.94 -1.53 -6.24
CA ALA A 34 -10.16 -0.76 -6.48
C ALA A 34 -10.95 -0.53 -5.17
N LEU A 35 -11.08 -1.54 -4.31
CA LEU A 35 -11.81 -1.45 -3.04
C LEU A 35 -11.06 -0.66 -1.96
N LEU A 36 -9.76 -0.90 -1.85
CA LEU A 36 -8.98 -0.51 -0.68
C LEU A 36 -7.90 0.53 -0.99
N GLY A 37 -7.72 0.86 -2.27
CA GLY A 37 -6.78 1.88 -2.75
C GLY A 37 -7.12 3.25 -2.23
N PRO A 38 -8.39 3.71 -2.34
CA PRO A 38 -8.79 5.00 -1.76
C PRO A 38 -8.60 5.10 -0.24
N LEU A 39 -8.45 3.95 0.45
CA LEU A 39 -8.22 3.88 1.89
C LEU A 39 -6.73 3.77 2.26
N GLY A 40 -5.82 3.65 1.28
CA GLY A 40 -4.38 3.52 1.51
C GLY A 40 -3.92 2.13 1.98
N PHE A 41 -4.75 1.10 1.82
CA PHE A 41 -4.43 -0.30 2.17
C PHE A 41 -3.89 -1.13 1.00
N SER A 42 -3.72 -0.49 -0.15
CA SER A 42 -3.33 -1.14 -1.41
C SER A 42 -1.92 -0.82 -1.85
N GLU A 43 -1.22 -0.01 -1.07
CA GLU A 43 0.13 0.45 -1.29
C GLU A 43 1.01 -0.01 -0.13
N GLN A 44 2.32 -0.01 -0.34
CA GLN A 44 3.30 -0.32 0.70
C GLN A 44 3.40 0.89 1.64
N THR A 45 2.47 0.97 2.58
CA THR A 45 2.29 2.11 3.48
C THR A 45 2.44 1.66 4.91
N LEU A 46 3.19 2.41 5.71
CA LEU A 46 3.24 2.23 7.16
C LEU A 46 2.07 2.97 7.81
N TRP A 47 1.24 2.22 8.53
CA TRP A 47 0.18 2.76 9.36
C TRP A 47 0.68 2.90 10.79
N PHE A 48 0.59 4.10 11.35
CA PHE A 48 1.00 4.35 12.73
C PHE A 48 -0.01 5.23 13.47
N ALA A 49 -0.09 5.01 14.78
CA ALA A 49 -0.97 5.75 15.67
C ALA A 49 -0.15 6.38 16.79
N PHE A 50 -0.48 7.62 17.15
CA PHE A 50 0.04 8.22 18.38
C PHE A 50 -0.84 7.81 19.55
N VAL A 51 -0.21 7.54 20.68
CA VAL A 51 -0.87 7.17 21.92
C VAL A 51 -0.53 8.23 22.97
N ASP A 52 -1.54 8.77 23.64
CA ASP A 52 -1.33 9.73 24.73
C ASP A 52 -0.80 9.04 26.01
N THR A 53 -0.48 9.83 27.02
CA THR A 53 -0.02 9.31 28.33
C THR A 53 -1.07 8.47 29.07
N HIS A 54 -2.31 8.47 28.59
CA HIS A 54 -3.43 7.69 29.13
C HIS A 54 -3.78 6.48 28.25
N GLY A 55 -2.97 6.15 27.24
CA GLY A 55 -3.20 5.00 26.38
C GLY A 55 -4.26 5.22 25.30
N ARG A 56 -4.70 6.45 25.07
CA ARG A 56 -5.72 6.75 24.04
C ARG A 56 -5.06 6.97 22.69
N ILE A 57 -5.62 6.33 21.68
CA ILE A 57 -5.24 6.57 20.29
C ILE A 57 -5.69 7.98 19.91
N ILE A 58 -4.75 8.80 19.46
CA ILE A 58 -5.06 10.09 18.85
C ILE A 58 -5.71 9.81 17.49
N PRO A 59 -6.92 10.31 17.21
CA PRO A 59 -7.67 10.00 15.98
C PRO A 59 -7.08 10.77 14.80
N ALA A 60 -5.93 10.31 14.34
CA ALA A 60 -5.26 10.76 13.13
C ALA A 60 -4.93 9.53 12.29
N LEU A 61 -5.38 9.54 11.04
CA LEU A 61 -4.96 8.56 10.05
C LEU A 61 -3.56 8.94 9.57
N ASN A 62 -2.52 8.39 10.18
CA ASN A 62 -1.15 8.67 9.75
C ASN A 62 -0.64 7.54 8.86
N GLN A 63 -0.41 7.90 7.60
CA GLN A 63 0.11 7.03 6.56
C GLN A 63 1.46 7.57 6.10
N LEU A 64 2.49 6.73 6.16
CA LEU A 64 3.80 7.04 5.60
C LEU A 64 4.08 6.11 4.41
N PRO A 65 4.25 6.62 3.18
CA PRO A 65 4.67 5.82 2.05
C PRO A 65 6.03 5.17 2.34
N LEU A 66 6.16 3.86 2.09
CA LEU A 66 7.43 3.15 2.20
C LEU A 66 8.02 2.89 0.81
N PRO A 67 9.35 2.98 0.66
CA PRO A 67 9.99 2.54 -0.57
C PRO A 67 9.81 1.03 -0.76
N ALA A 68 9.67 0.61 -2.02
CA ALA A 68 9.47 -0.80 -2.37
C ALA A 68 10.69 -1.69 -2.06
N VAL A 69 11.86 -1.06 -1.94
CA VAL A 69 13.14 -1.72 -1.64
C VAL A 69 13.72 -1.04 -0.41
N PRO A 70 14.17 -1.80 0.62
CA PRO A 70 14.92 -1.25 1.72
C PRO A 70 16.14 -0.48 1.22
N ASP A 71 16.47 0.66 1.83
CA ASP A 71 17.68 1.40 1.52
C ASP A 71 18.92 0.58 1.91
N GLY A 72 19.49 -0.14 0.94
CA GLY A 72 20.78 -0.82 1.04
C GLY A 72 20.87 -1.97 2.06
N ASP A 73 21.89 -2.80 1.89
CA ASP A 73 22.24 -3.82 2.87
C ASP A 73 22.71 -3.14 4.18
N PRO A 74 22.04 -3.35 5.32
CA PRO A 74 22.41 -2.71 6.59
C PRO A 74 23.81 -3.11 7.10
N TRP A 75 24.49 -4.05 6.43
CA TRP A 75 25.82 -4.55 6.77
C TRP A 75 26.94 -4.13 5.80
N SER A 76 26.63 -3.33 4.78
CA SER A 76 27.65 -2.80 3.86
C SER A 76 28.32 -1.57 4.49
N GLY A 77 29.36 -1.83 5.29
CA GLY A 77 30.34 -0.84 5.76
C GLY A 77 31.46 -0.59 4.75
#